data_AF-A0AAV1UG03-F1
#
_entry.id   AF-A0AAV1UG03-F1
#
_cell.length_a   1.000
_cell.length_b   1.000
_cell.length_c   1.000
_cell.angle_alpha   90.00
_cell.angle_beta   90.00
_cell.angle_gamma   90.00
#
_symmetry.space_group_name_H-M   'P 1'
#
loop_
_entity.id
_entity.type
_entity.pdbx_description
1 polymer ?
#
loop_
_entity_poly.entity_id
_entity_poly.type
_entity_poly.pdbx_seq_one_letter_code
_entity_poly.pdbx_strand_id
1 'polypeptide(L)'
;MGNDPSKQKRPSQPALPSDTESGAHSILSGSEPLTSMVPDQFTALSQVTDALRRSGLESCNLMIGIDCTKSNEWSGKRTFGGRSLHEIDDPSVQNPYEDVIETLGKTLQDFDKDNLIPVYGFGDELTCDRAVFSFAQHEDQVGFPLESLRARYREVVRDVIMAGPTSFAPIINEAVNLVNRTGKYHILVIIADGQVTRSVDIPPHAVSKNEKETIDAIACASNFPLSIIMVGVGDGPWESMIYFDDYLMHRKFDNFQFVEYHKITSQFSDPRMKEAQFALQALMEIPDQYRTIKEMKYLDRGPNREDTRLPRVDVFPPPQRMQNVHRSHHDGITHHSFLQQTRREHTAMTTGRYGQATSPSAPLFHSADGARSGLARSTMQSRVSRAEEELARLQDTLLCPICEERKKDMIFQCGHETCQECGKLIALCPLCRQVIEVRIRRFV
;
A
#
# COMPACT_ATOMS: atom_id res chain seq x y z
N MET A 1 39.88 -45.75 65.64
CA MET A 1 39.80 -44.79 66.76
C MET A 1 40.94 -43.80 66.62
N GLY A 2 40.68 -42.48 66.73
CA GLY A 2 41.70 -41.43 66.89
C GLY A 2 42.59 -41.08 65.68
N ASN A 3 42.22 -40.04 64.92
CA ASN A 3 43.02 -38.81 64.69
C ASN A 3 42.46 -37.97 63.52
N ASP A 4 42.09 -36.71 63.84
CA ASP A 4 42.25 -35.40 63.15
C ASP A 4 42.33 -35.25 61.60
N PRO A 5 42.27 -34.02 61.01
CA PRO A 5 41.67 -32.74 61.48
C PRO A 5 40.82 -32.04 60.38
N SER A 6 40.14 -30.91 60.71
CA SER A 6 40.21 -29.64 59.91
C SER A 6 39.36 -28.49 60.46
N LYS A 7 39.75 -27.24 60.10
CA LYS A 7 39.37 -25.97 60.75
C LYS A 7 38.18 -25.26 60.07
N GLN A 8 37.39 -24.52 60.86
CA GLN A 8 36.60 -23.36 60.42
C GLN A 8 36.72 -22.21 61.44
N LYS A 9 36.61 -20.95 60.97
CA LYS A 9 36.59 -19.73 61.82
C LYS A 9 35.41 -18.84 61.39
N ARG A 10 34.76 -18.20 62.37
CA ARG A 10 33.54 -17.39 62.23
C ARG A 10 33.80 -15.91 61.87
N PRO A 11 32.79 -15.17 61.35
CA PRO A 11 32.89 -13.75 60.97
C PRO A 11 32.41 -12.77 62.07
N SER A 12 32.50 -11.47 61.77
CA SER A 12 32.07 -10.34 62.63
C SER A 12 31.33 -9.25 61.82
N GLN A 13 30.24 -8.72 62.39
CA GLN A 13 29.46 -7.53 62.00
C GLN A 13 30.23 -6.20 62.32
N PRO A 14 29.76 -4.93 62.06
CA PRO A 14 28.34 -4.45 61.98
C PRO A 14 27.97 -3.19 61.12
N ALA A 15 26.71 -2.74 61.29
CA ALA A 15 26.19 -1.34 61.28
C ALA A 15 25.41 -0.75 60.06
N LEU A 16 24.44 0.11 60.42
CA LEU A 16 23.52 1.01 59.68
C LEU A 16 23.61 2.41 60.39
N PRO A 17 23.23 3.60 59.84
CA PRO A 17 21.89 3.89 59.26
C PRO A 17 21.74 5.13 58.28
N SER A 18 20.48 5.52 58.03
CA SER A 18 19.92 6.88 57.78
C SER A 18 19.75 7.44 56.35
N ASP A 19 18.61 8.12 56.16
CA ASP A 19 18.06 8.67 54.90
C ASP A 19 18.41 10.14 54.64
N THR A 20 18.35 10.57 53.38
CA THR A 20 17.87 11.93 52.98
C THR A 20 17.55 11.99 51.48
N GLU A 21 16.54 12.78 51.11
CA GLU A 21 15.99 12.86 49.74
C GLU A 21 16.80 13.78 48.80
N SER A 22 16.78 13.48 47.48
CA SER A 22 16.60 14.46 46.37
C SER A 22 17.23 13.98 45.05
N GLY A 23 16.40 13.68 44.03
CA GLY A 23 16.86 13.69 42.62
C GLY A 23 16.25 12.65 41.67
N ALA A 24 15.30 13.09 40.84
CA ALA A 24 14.92 12.51 39.54
C ALA A 24 14.79 10.96 39.43
N HIS A 25 13.60 10.43 39.72
CA HIS A 25 13.22 9.08 39.29
C HIS A 25 13.05 9.01 37.76
N SER A 26 14.03 8.43 37.06
CA SER A 26 13.79 7.77 35.77
C SER A 26 13.41 6.31 36.06
N ILE A 27 12.13 5.97 35.91
CA ILE A 27 11.65 4.60 36.12
C ILE A 27 11.95 3.78 34.87
N LEU A 28 13.20 3.33 34.75
CA LEU A 28 13.53 2.16 33.94
C LEU A 28 13.09 0.91 34.73
N SER A 29 11.79 0.64 34.71
CA SER A 29 11.24 -0.64 35.15
C SER A 29 11.63 -1.69 34.13
N GLY A 30 12.58 -2.56 34.48
CA GLY A 30 13.11 -3.57 33.57
C GLY A 30 12.02 -4.51 33.07
N SER A 31 11.81 -4.54 31.75
CA SER A 31 11.22 -5.68 31.07
C SER A 31 12.23 -6.83 31.08
N GLU A 32 11.97 -7.87 31.87
CA GLU A 32 12.60 -9.18 31.66
C GLU A 32 12.41 -9.58 30.19
N PRO A 33 13.45 -10.05 29.48
CA PRO A 33 13.30 -10.45 28.09
C PRO A 33 12.42 -11.70 28.01
N LEU A 34 11.18 -11.53 27.55
CA LEU A 34 10.25 -12.63 27.22
C LEU A 34 10.69 -13.42 25.97
N THR A 35 11.90 -13.18 25.46
CA THR A 35 12.66 -14.08 24.59
C THR A 35 13.13 -15.33 25.35
N SER A 36 12.20 -16.11 25.89
CA SER A 36 12.45 -17.54 26.10
C SER A 36 12.56 -18.17 24.71
N MET A 37 13.79 -18.38 24.25
CA MET A 37 14.13 -18.90 22.92
C MET A 37 13.24 -20.08 22.52
N VAL A 38 12.33 -19.87 21.56
CA VAL A 38 11.80 -20.97 20.74
C VAL A 38 12.84 -21.20 19.64
N PRO A 39 13.62 -22.30 19.66
CA PRO A 39 14.80 -22.39 18.80
C PRO A 39 14.41 -22.76 17.37
N ASP A 40 14.68 -21.85 16.42
CA ASP A 40 15.23 -22.04 15.07
C ASP A 40 14.73 -23.17 14.13
N GLN A 41 13.65 -23.91 14.43
CA GLN A 41 13.27 -25.11 13.65
C GLN A 41 11.79 -25.21 13.28
N PHE A 42 11.13 -24.07 13.02
CA PHE A 42 9.92 -24.07 12.19
C PHE A 42 10.30 -24.38 10.74
N THR A 43 9.94 -25.58 10.29
CA THR A 43 10.28 -26.14 8.97
C THR A 43 9.04 -26.50 8.13
N ALA A 44 7.85 -26.39 8.72
CA ALA A 44 6.57 -26.58 8.05
C ALA A 44 5.50 -25.65 8.63
N LEU A 45 4.55 -25.20 7.80
CA LEU A 45 3.44 -24.33 8.19
C LEU A 45 2.61 -24.88 9.37
N SER A 46 2.36 -26.19 9.41
CA SER A 46 1.60 -26.82 10.49
C SER A 46 2.20 -26.58 11.89
N GLN A 47 3.54 -26.47 11.99
CA GLN A 47 4.20 -26.16 13.25
C GLN A 47 3.89 -24.72 13.71
N VAL A 48 3.77 -23.78 12.77
CA VAL A 48 3.39 -22.37 13.02
C VAL A 48 1.92 -22.29 13.44
N THR A 49 1.02 -22.93 12.70
CA THR A 49 -0.41 -23.05 13.07
C THR A 49 -0.58 -23.64 14.48
N ASP A 50 0.14 -24.71 14.81
CA ASP A 50 0.11 -25.30 16.15
C ASP A 50 0.72 -24.39 17.23
N ALA A 51 1.70 -23.54 16.89
CA ALA A 51 2.24 -22.55 17.82
C ALA A 51 1.21 -21.46 18.14
N LEU A 52 0.54 -20.90 17.13
CA LEU A 52 -0.54 -19.92 17.32
C LEU A 52 -1.66 -20.47 18.19
N ARG A 53 -2.05 -21.72 17.96
CA ARG A 53 -3.04 -22.45 18.77
C ARG A 53 -2.60 -22.60 20.23
N ARG A 54 -1.34 -22.96 20.48
CA ARG A 54 -0.77 -23.03 21.84
C ARG A 54 -0.66 -21.66 22.52
N SER A 55 -0.41 -20.60 21.76
CA SER A 55 -0.35 -19.22 22.27
C SER A 55 -1.73 -18.58 22.51
N GLY A 56 -2.81 -19.32 22.26
CA GLY A 56 -4.18 -18.92 22.62
C GLY A 56 -4.96 -18.17 21.53
N LEU A 57 -4.56 -18.29 20.26
CA LEU A 57 -5.43 -17.94 19.13
C LEU A 57 -6.53 -19.01 19.00
N GLU A 58 -7.78 -18.59 19.08
CA GLU A 58 -8.95 -19.50 19.10
C GLU A 58 -9.75 -19.46 17.80
N SER A 59 -9.89 -18.26 17.21
CA SER A 59 -10.55 -18.04 15.93
C SER A 59 -10.21 -16.63 15.43
N CYS A 60 -10.08 -16.47 14.12
CA CYS A 60 -9.99 -15.18 13.44
C CYS A 60 -10.88 -15.20 12.19
N ASN A 61 -10.89 -14.11 11.43
CA ASN A 61 -11.46 -14.02 10.09
C ASN A 61 -10.42 -13.26 9.27
N LEU A 62 -10.02 -13.79 8.11
CA LEU A 62 -8.96 -13.19 7.30
C LEU A 62 -9.55 -12.19 6.29
N MET A 63 -8.93 -11.01 6.14
CA MET A 63 -9.18 -10.07 5.05
C MET A 63 -7.87 -9.80 4.30
N ILE A 64 -7.93 -9.63 2.98
CA ILE A 64 -6.76 -9.30 2.16
C ILE A 64 -6.95 -7.98 1.42
N GLY A 65 -5.97 -7.08 1.56
CA GLY A 65 -5.81 -5.87 0.77
C GLY A 65 -4.66 -6.02 -0.22
N ILE A 66 -4.94 -5.84 -1.52
CA ILE A 66 -3.96 -5.93 -2.60
C ILE A 66 -3.65 -4.50 -3.09
N ASP A 67 -2.41 -4.05 -2.89
CA ASP A 67 -1.91 -2.87 -3.58
C ASP A 67 -1.94 -3.13 -5.10
N CYS A 68 -2.52 -2.19 -5.85
CA CYS A 68 -2.65 -2.20 -7.30
C CYS A 68 -2.04 -0.93 -7.92
N THR A 69 -1.11 -0.30 -7.21
CA THR A 69 -0.43 0.92 -7.65
C THR A 69 0.66 0.62 -8.67
N LYS A 70 1.01 1.65 -9.45
CA LYS A 70 1.90 1.53 -10.60
C LYS A 70 3.34 1.16 -10.22
N SER A 71 3.78 1.41 -8.98
CA SER A 71 5.15 1.09 -8.57
C SER A 71 5.47 -0.40 -8.64
N ASN A 72 4.47 -1.27 -8.54
CA ASN A 72 4.59 -2.70 -8.80
C ASN A 72 5.17 -3.05 -10.18
N GLU A 73 5.07 -2.17 -11.19
CA GLU A 73 5.71 -2.37 -12.51
C GLU A 73 7.24 -2.40 -12.43
N TRP A 74 7.87 -1.70 -11.47
CA TRP A 74 9.33 -1.57 -11.36
C TRP A 74 9.92 -2.04 -10.03
N SER A 75 9.11 -2.18 -8.98
CA SER A 75 9.55 -2.65 -7.65
C SER A 75 9.97 -4.13 -7.62
N GLY A 76 9.82 -4.88 -8.71
CA GLY A 76 10.37 -6.24 -8.89
C GLY A 76 11.79 -6.29 -9.49
N LYS A 77 12.50 -5.16 -9.61
CA LYS A 77 13.76 -5.08 -10.37
C LYS A 77 14.88 -5.99 -9.86
N ARG A 78 15.10 -6.09 -8.54
CA ARG A 78 16.09 -6.97 -7.92
C ARG A 78 15.46 -8.30 -7.49
N THR A 79 14.28 -8.22 -6.89
CA THR A 79 13.63 -9.34 -6.19
C THR A 79 12.83 -10.27 -7.10
N PHE A 80 12.33 -9.77 -8.24
CA PHE A 80 11.50 -10.55 -9.17
C PHE A 80 12.02 -10.50 -10.62
N GLY A 81 13.33 -10.29 -10.78
CA GLY A 81 14.04 -10.45 -12.06
C GLY A 81 13.70 -9.38 -13.10
N GLY A 82 13.27 -8.18 -12.70
CA GLY A 82 12.91 -7.11 -13.63
C GLY A 82 11.47 -7.13 -14.14
N ARG A 83 10.64 -8.06 -13.65
CA ARG A 83 9.21 -8.14 -13.98
C ARG A 83 8.35 -7.32 -13.01
N SER A 84 7.11 -7.07 -13.41
CA SER A 84 6.08 -6.55 -12.50
C SER A 84 5.84 -7.54 -11.35
N LEU A 85 5.60 -7.04 -10.13
CA LEU A 85 5.20 -7.86 -9.00
C LEU A 85 3.82 -8.52 -9.18
N HIS A 86 3.03 -8.06 -10.16
CA HIS A 86 1.76 -8.63 -10.58
C HIS A 86 1.86 -9.45 -11.89
N GLU A 87 3.05 -9.87 -12.33
CA GLU A 87 3.18 -10.72 -13.52
C GLU A 87 2.33 -11.99 -13.37
N ILE A 88 1.46 -12.26 -14.34
CA ILE A 88 0.55 -13.43 -14.35
C ILE A 88 0.54 -14.20 -15.68
N ASP A 89 1.31 -13.77 -16.68
CA ASP A 89 1.31 -14.31 -18.05
C ASP A 89 1.79 -15.77 -18.11
N ASP A 90 2.78 -16.15 -17.31
CA ASP A 90 3.18 -17.56 -17.13
C ASP A 90 2.33 -18.19 -16.01
N PRO A 91 1.44 -19.15 -16.30
CA PRO A 91 0.61 -19.80 -15.27
C PRO A 91 1.40 -20.73 -14.34
N SER A 92 2.61 -21.16 -14.72
CA SER A 92 3.48 -22.03 -13.92
C SER A 92 4.28 -21.27 -12.85
N VAL A 93 4.44 -19.95 -13.02
CA VAL A 93 5.11 -19.06 -12.07
C VAL A 93 4.09 -18.49 -11.08
N GLN A 94 4.51 -18.35 -9.82
CA GLN A 94 3.84 -17.55 -8.82
C GLN A 94 4.57 -16.22 -8.65
N ASN A 95 3.80 -15.14 -8.50
CA ASN A 95 4.35 -13.86 -8.10
C ASN A 95 4.23 -13.68 -6.57
N PRO A 96 4.97 -12.72 -5.96
CA PRO A 96 5.03 -12.58 -4.52
C PRO A 96 3.67 -12.33 -3.83
N TYR A 97 2.70 -11.72 -4.53
CA TYR A 97 1.34 -11.57 -4.00
C TYR A 97 0.64 -12.92 -3.88
N GLU A 98 0.71 -13.78 -4.89
CA GLU A 98 0.14 -15.13 -4.84
C GLU A 98 0.76 -15.98 -3.72
N ASP A 99 2.08 -15.93 -3.56
CA ASP A 99 2.80 -16.66 -2.52
C ASP A 99 2.38 -16.24 -1.10
N VAL A 100 2.20 -14.93 -0.87
CA VAL A 100 1.77 -14.38 0.41
C VAL A 100 0.32 -14.76 0.74
N ILE A 101 -0.59 -14.63 -0.24
CA ILE A 101 -2.00 -15.05 -0.10
C ILE A 101 -2.06 -16.54 0.28
N GLU A 102 -1.34 -17.38 -0.45
CA GLU A 102 -1.38 -18.83 -0.26
C GLU A 102 -0.73 -19.26 1.08
N THR A 103 0.37 -18.63 1.47
CA THR A 103 1.11 -18.98 2.70
C THR A 103 0.35 -18.57 3.97
N LEU A 104 -0.11 -17.32 4.05
CA LEU A 104 -0.85 -16.84 5.23
C LEU A 104 -2.26 -17.45 5.29
N GLY A 105 -2.92 -17.63 4.14
CA GLY A 105 -4.19 -18.37 4.05
C GLY A 105 -4.07 -19.77 4.62
N LYS A 106 -3.11 -20.59 4.14
CA LYS A 106 -2.88 -21.96 4.65
C LYS A 106 -2.55 -22.00 6.15
N THR A 107 -1.89 -20.97 6.67
CA THR A 107 -1.51 -20.92 8.09
C THR A 107 -2.69 -20.59 9.00
N LEU A 108 -3.60 -19.72 8.53
CA LEU A 108 -4.71 -19.17 9.30
C LEU A 108 -6.07 -19.85 9.05
N GLN A 109 -6.25 -20.61 7.96
CA GLN A 109 -7.50 -21.30 7.61
C GLN A 109 -8.09 -22.13 8.77
N ASP A 110 -7.24 -22.72 9.63
CA ASP A 110 -7.62 -23.53 10.79
C ASP A 110 -8.36 -22.73 11.89
N PHE A 111 -8.26 -21.40 11.86
CA PHE A 111 -8.88 -20.47 12.81
C PHE A 111 -10.05 -19.70 12.19
N ASP A 112 -10.15 -19.69 10.86
CA ASP A 112 -11.24 -19.11 10.09
C ASP A 112 -12.39 -20.12 9.97
N LYS A 113 -13.56 -19.76 10.51
CA LYS A 113 -14.68 -20.71 10.69
C LYS A 113 -15.54 -20.87 9.44
N ASP A 114 -15.52 -19.91 8.53
CA ASP A 114 -16.30 -19.94 7.30
C ASP A 114 -15.41 -20.05 6.05
N ASN A 115 -14.10 -19.80 6.17
CA ASN A 115 -13.13 -19.85 5.06
C ASN A 115 -13.56 -18.91 3.92
N LEU A 116 -14.27 -17.81 4.21
CA LEU A 116 -14.72 -16.84 3.22
C LEU A 116 -13.92 -15.54 3.37
N ILE A 117 -12.80 -15.48 2.67
CA ILE A 117 -11.83 -14.38 2.77
C ILE A 117 -12.31 -13.20 1.90
N PRO A 118 -12.66 -12.04 2.46
CA PRO A 118 -12.96 -10.84 1.69
C PRO A 118 -11.66 -10.25 1.14
N VAL A 119 -11.64 -9.92 -0.15
CA VAL A 119 -10.47 -9.37 -0.83
C VAL A 119 -10.82 -8.06 -1.52
N TYR A 120 -9.95 -7.08 -1.35
CA TYR A 120 -10.07 -5.75 -1.93
C TYR A 120 -8.76 -5.33 -2.59
N GLY A 121 -8.86 -4.55 -3.67
CA GLY A 121 -7.72 -3.85 -4.27
C GLY A 121 -7.80 -2.34 -4.04
N PHE A 122 -6.66 -1.66 -4.10
CA PHE A 122 -6.58 -0.20 -3.94
C PHE A 122 -5.41 0.39 -4.75
N GLY A 123 -5.49 1.67 -5.11
CA GLY A 123 -4.43 2.38 -5.83
C GLY A 123 -4.41 2.19 -7.36
N ASP A 124 -5.45 1.59 -7.92
CA ASP A 124 -5.71 1.62 -9.37
C ASP A 124 -6.24 2.99 -9.82
N GLU A 125 -6.45 3.18 -11.13
CA GLU A 125 -6.96 4.43 -11.72
C GLU A 125 -8.33 4.88 -11.15
N LEU A 126 -9.18 3.94 -10.72
CA LEU A 126 -10.49 4.25 -10.16
C LEU A 126 -10.42 4.62 -8.67
N THR A 127 -9.61 3.92 -7.88
CA THR A 127 -9.61 4.08 -6.41
C THR A 127 -8.59 5.08 -5.88
N CYS A 128 -7.44 5.22 -6.54
CA CYS A 128 -6.31 6.07 -6.13
C CYS A 128 -6.03 5.97 -4.61
N ASP A 129 -5.94 7.12 -3.93
CA ASP A 129 -5.65 7.24 -2.50
C ASP A 129 -6.89 7.31 -1.60
N ARG A 130 -8.09 7.02 -2.13
CA ARG A 130 -9.37 7.40 -1.49
C ARG A 130 -10.38 6.28 -1.29
N ALA A 131 -10.30 5.22 -2.08
CA ALA A 131 -11.32 4.17 -2.13
C ALA A 131 -10.67 2.78 -2.19
N VAL A 132 -11.50 1.74 -2.24
CA VAL A 132 -11.09 0.37 -2.57
C VAL A 132 -12.04 -0.19 -3.63
N PHE A 133 -11.63 -1.25 -4.32
CA PHE A 133 -12.55 -2.07 -5.12
C PHE A 133 -12.63 -3.48 -4.51
N SER A 134 -13.82 -4.06 -4.45
CA SER A 134 -13.99 -5.44 -4.00
C SER A 134 -13.65 -6.42 -5.11
N PHE A 135 -13.10 -7.58 -4.76
CA PHE A 135 -12.97 -8.70 -5.69
C PHE A 135 -14.30 -9.45 -5.88
N ALA A 136 -15.33 -9.19 -5.05
CA ALA A 136 -16.64 -9.80 -5.16
C ALA A 136 -17.30 -9.55 -6.54
N GLN A 137 -18.04 -10.54 -7.05
CA GLN A 137 -18.79 -10.38 -8.31
C GLN A 137 -20.16 -9.71 -8.08
N HIS A 138 -20.71 -9.84 -6.88
CA HIS A 138 -22.04 -9.36 -6.48
C HIS A 138 -22.00 -8.81 -5.04
N GLU A 139 -22.89 -7.88 -4.69
CA GLU A 139 -22.90 -7.20 -3.38
C GLU A 139 -23.13 -8.12 -2.17
N ASP A 140 -23.77 -9.27 -2.39
CA ASP A 140 -24.03 -10.30 -1.38
C ASP A 140 -22.88 -11.31 -1.19
N GLN A 141 -21.87 -11.29 -2.08
CA GLN A 141 -20.71 -12.16 -1.96
C GLN A 141 -19.74 -11.62 -0.89
N VAL A 142 -19.75 -12.26 0.28
CA VAL A 142 -18.93 -11.87 1.44
C VAL A 142 -17.42 -12.06 1.23
N GLY A 143 -17.02 -13.09 0.47
CA GLY A 143 -15.62 -13.45 0.26
C GLY A 143 -15.42 -14.64 -0.66
N PHE A 144 -14.22 -15.23 -0.61
CA PHE A 144 -13.79 -16.35 -1.44
C PHE A 144 -13.11 -17.44 -0.61
N PRO A 145 -13.37 -18.73 -0.87
CA PRO A 145 -12.55 -19.84 -0.38
C PRO A 145 -11.10 -19.72 -0.82
N LEU A 146 -10.15 -20.03 0.08
CA LEU A 146 -8.71 -19.95 -0.15
C LEU A 146 -8.27 -20.64 -1.45
N GLU A 147 -8.81 -21.83 -1.73
CA GLU A 147 -8.54 -22.62 -2.94
C GLU A 147 -8.93 -21.92 -4.25
N SER A 148 -9.83 -20.92 -4.19
CA SER A 148 -10.28 -20.13 -5.34
C SER A 148 -9.56 -18.78 -5.48
N LEU A 149 -8.93 -18.28 -4.41
CA LEU A 149 -8.36 -16.94 -4.35
C LEU A 149 -7.31 -16.68 -5.43
N ARG A 150 -6.40 -17.63 -5.67
CA ARG A 150 -5.34 -17.50 -6.68
C ARG A 150 -5.91 -17.30 -8.08
N ALA A 151 -6.98 -18.03 -8.42
CA ALA A 151 -7.67 -17.88 -9.70
C ALA A 151 -8.39 -16.53 -9.80
N ARG A 152 -9.08 -16.10 -8.74
CA ARG A 152 -9.77 -14.80 -8.72
C ARG A 152 -8.80 -13.62 -8.79
N TYR A 153 -7.67 -13.69 -8.10
CA TYR A 153 -6.59 -12.70 -8.18
C TYR A 153 -6.08 -12.56 -9.62
N ARG A 154 -5.74 -13.66 -10.30
CA ARG A 154 -5.30 -13.66 -11.71
C ARG A 154 -6.39 -13.18 -12.69
N GLU A 155 -7.66 -13.32 -12.34
CA GLU A 155 -8.77 -12.79 -13.14
C GLU A 155 -8.85 -11.27 -13.01
N VAL A 156 -8.91 -10.75 -11.79
CA VAL A 156 -9.12 -9.32 -11.50
C VAL A 156 -7.90 -8.47 -11.86
N VAL A 157 -6.70 -8.90 -11.46
CA VAL A 157 -5.45 -8.13 -11.68
C VAL A 157 -5.11 -7.97 -13.16
N ARG A 158 -5.61 -8.85 -14.04
CA ARG A 158 -5.47 -8.71 -15.50
C ARG A 158 -6.14 -7.45 -16.05
N ASP A 159 -7.23 -7.01 -15.42
CA ASP A 159 -8.06 -5.89 -15.88
C ASP A 159 -7.83 -4.61 -15.07
N VAL A 160 -6.91 -4.63 -14.08
CA VAL A 160 -6.48 -3.47 -13.29
C VAL A 160 -5.66 -2.50 -14.15
N ILE A 161 -6.01 -1.21 -14.09
CA ILE A 161 -5.17 -0.12 -14.62
C ILE A 161 -4.42 0.51 -13.45
N MET A 162 -3.15 0.14 -13.28
CA MET A 162 -2.36 0.54 -12.10
C MET A 162 -2.04 2.04 -12.09
N ALA A 163 -2.25 2.70 -10.95
CA ALA A 163 -2.08 4.15 -10.81
C ALA A 163 -1.50 4.54 -9.43
N GLY A 164 -2.17 5.47 -8.73
CA GLY A 164 -1.79 6.06 -7.45
C GLY A 164 -2.55 7.39 -7.26
N PRO A 165 -2.30 8.16 -6.17
CA PRO A 165 -1.30 7.91 -5.13
C PRO A 165 -1.58 6.70 -4.24
N THR A 166 -0.57 6.27 -3.50
CA THR A 166 -0.63 5.12 -2.57
C THR A 166 -0.94 5.60 -1.15
N SER A 167 -2.02 5.08 -0.56
CA SER A 167 -2.37 5.23 0.85
C SER A 167 -3.03 3.94 1.34
N PHE A 168 -2.72 3.50 2.57
CA PHE A 168 -3.42 2.36 3.17
C PHE A 168 -4.66 2.77 3.97
N ALA A 169 -4.92 4.07 4.11
CA ALA A 169 -6.09 4.56 4.83
C ALA A 169 -7.41 3.97 4.31
N PRO A 170 -7.69 3.89 2.98
CA PRO A 170 -8.95 3.33 2.48
C PRO A 170 -9.16 1.86 2.87
N ILE A 171 -8.13 1.02 2.73
CA ILE A 171 -8.23 -0.42 3.03
C ILE A 171 -8.29 -0.70 4.54
N ILE A 172 -7.56 0.05 5.36
CA ILE A 172 -7.64 -0.06 6.83
C ILE A 172 -9.01 0.40 7.33
N ASN A 173 -9.55 1.48 6.76
CA ASN A 173 -10.89 1.98 7.09
C ASN A 173 -11.98 0.99 6.68
N GLU A 174 -11.85 0.30 5.54
CA GLU A 174 -12.83 -0.73 5.16
C GLU A 174 -12.71 -2.00 6.02
N ALA A 175 -11.51 -2.37 6.45
CA ALA A 175 -11.34 -3.42 7.46
C ALA A 175 -12.04 -3.05 8.78
N VAL A 176 -11.92 -1.80 9.24
CA VAL A 176 -12.67 -1.28 10.39
C VAL A 176 -14.18 -1.37 10.15
N ASN A 177 -14.68 -1.01 8.97
CA ASN A 177 -16.09 -1.14 8.61
C ASN A 177 -16.59 -2.59 8.64
N LEU A 178 -15.83 -3.56 8.12
CA LEU A 178 -16.22 -4.97 8.19
C LEU A 178 -16.18 -5.52 9.62
N VAL A 179 -15.12 -5.23 10.37
CA VAL A 179 -14.98 -5.63 11.79
C VAL A 179 -16.15 -5.10 12.61
N ASN A 180 -16.53 -3.84 12.42
CA ASN A 180 -17.66 -3.25 13.11
C ASN A 180 -19.03 -3.83 12.64
N ARG A 181 -19.18 -4.18 11.35
CA ARG A 181 -20.39 -4.85 10.82
C ARG A 181 -20.58 -6.28 11.34
N THR A 182 -19.50 -6.96 11.70
CA THR A 182 -19.47 -8.39 12.09
C THR A 182 -19.32 -8.62 13.59
N GLY A 183 -18.63 -7.72 14.31
CA GLY A 183 -18.31 -7.86 15.73
C GLY A 183 -17.25 -8.94 16.04
N LYS A 184 -16.62 -9.54 15.01
CA LYS A 184 -15.63 -10.63 15.18
C LYS A 184 -14.18 -10.08 15.11
N TYR A 185 -13.23 -10.80 15.69
CA TYR A 185 -11.79 -10.56 15.46
C TYR A 185 -11.41 -10.79 13.99
N HIS A 186 -10.77 -9.81 13.36
CA HIS A 186 -10.20 -9.95 12.01
C HIS A 186 -8.70 -9.68 11.99
N ILE A 187 -8.03 -10.31 11.02
CA ILE A 187 -6.66 -9.99 10.62
C ILE A 187 -6.74 -9.43 9.19
N LEU A 188 -6.35 -8.18 9.00
CA LEU A 188 -6.13 -7.59 7.68
C LEU A 188 -4.69 -7.86 7.25
N VAL A 189 -4.51 -8.57 6.14
CA VAL A 189 -3.21 -8.70 5.45
C VAL A 189 -3.20 -7.69 4.30
N ILE A 190 -2.37 -6.64 4.40
CA ILE A 190 -2.06 -5.72 3.31
C ILE A 190 -0.81 -6.24 2.61
N ILE A 191 -0.89 -6.52 1.32
CA ILE A 191 0.26 -6.87 0.50
C ILE A 191 0.57 -5.66 -0.38
N ALA A 192 1.77 -5.11 -0.28
CA ALA A 192 2.16 -3.89 -0.99
C ALA A 192 3.68 -3.77 -1.19
N ASP A 193 4.10 -2.88 -2.09
CA ASP A 193 5.52 -2.63 -2.39
C ASP A 193 6.18 -1.52 -1.56
N GLY A 194 5.47 -1.04 -0.54
CA GLY A 194 5.94 -0.07 0.45
C GLY A 194 5.91 1.39 -0.01
N GLN A 195 5.55 1.67 -1.27
CA GLN A 195 5.65 3.02 -1.84
C GLN A 195 4.49 3.95 -1.46
N VAL A 196 4.21 4.12 -0.16
CA VAL A 196 3.24 5.14 0.31
C VAL A 196 3.66 6.51 -0.21
N THR A 197 2.73 7.23 -0.85
CA THR A 197 3.13 8.42 -1.62
C THR A 197 3.60 9.55 -0.72
N ARG A 198 4.78 10.08 -1.06
CA ARG A 198 5.37 11.29 -0.48
C ARG A 198 5.55 12.32 -1.61
N SER A 199 5.10 13.56 -1.42
CA SER A 199 5.47 14.63 -2.35
C SER A 199 6.97 14.95 -2.21
N VAL A 200 7.62 15.26 -3.34
CA VAL A 200 9.04 15.62 -3.42
C VAL A 200 9.40 16.90 -2.66
N ASP A 201 8.40 17.74 -2.35
CA ASP A 201 8.57 19.00 -1.63
C ASP A 201 8.51 18.83 -0.11
N ILE A 202 8.15 17.63 0.36
CA ILE A 202 8.03 17.30 1.78
C ILE A 202 9.43 16.93 2.32
N PRO A 203 9.96 17.65 3.33
CA PRO A 203 11.25 17.34 3.91
C PRO A 203 11.35 15.87 4.37
N PRO A 204 12.55 15.24 4.35
CA PRO A 204 12.69 13.82 4.73
C PRO A 204 12.20 13.46 6.14
N HIS A 205 12.12 14.45 7.05
CA HIS A 205 11.65 14.30 8.42
C HIS A 205 10.18 14.70 8.62
N ALA A 206 9.48 15.12 7.57
CA ALA A 206 8.07 15.47 7.62
C ALA A 206 7.22 14.30 7.09
N VAL A 207 6.01 14.17 7.64
CA VAL A 207 5.02 13.14 7.27
C VAL A 207 4.18 13.65 6.10
N SER A 208 3.97 12.83 5.08
CA SER A 208 3.12 13.16 3.93
C SER A 208 1.63 13.16 4.28
N LYS A 209 0.78 13.69 3.38
CA LYS A 209 -0.68 13.54 3.49
C LYS A 209 -1.06 12.07 3.61
N ASN A 210 -0.59 11.23 2.67
CA ASN A 210 -0.98 9.83 2.59
C ASN A 210 -0.41 8.99 3.73
N GLU A 211 0.79 9.31 4.22
CA GLU A 211 1.35 8.73 5.45
C GLU A 211 0.55 9.14 6.68
N LYS A 212 0.16 10.42 6.79
CA LYS A 212 -0.64 10.92 7.92
C LYS A 212 -2.03 10.27 7.96
N GLU A 213 -2.71 10.19 6.81
CA GLU A 213 -3.98 9.47 6.66
C GLU A 213 -3.84 7.98 7.05
N THR A 214 -2.73 7.34 6.66
CA THR A 214 -2.44 5.94 7.04
C THR A 214 -2.22 5.79 8.55
N ILE A 215 -1.43 6.66 9.18
CA ILE A 215 -1.21 6.69 10.64
C ILE A 215 -2.53 6.87 11.39
N ASP A 216 -3.38 7.79 10.92
CA ASP A 216 -4.67 8.07 11.56
C ASP A 216 -5.65 6.90 11.40
N ALA A 217 -5.61 6.18 10.27
CA ALA A 217 -6.37 4.95 10.06
C ALA A 217 -5.89 3.80 10.98
N ILE A 218 -4.57 3.60 11.14
CA ILE A 218 -4.01 2.60 12.07
C ILE A 218 -4.43 2.92 13.52
N ALA A 219 -4.29 4.18 13.94
CA ALA A 219 -4.71 4.62 15.26
C ALA A 219 -6.23 4.46 15.47
N CYS A 220 -7.05 4.72 14.44
CA CYS A 220 -8.49 4.45 14.46
C CYS A 220 -8.78 2.94 14.64
N ALA A 221 -8.12 2.09 13.83
CA ALA A 221 -8.27 0.63 13.86
C ALA A 221 -7.99 0.01 15.24
N SER A 222 -7.06 0.58 16.01
CA SER A 222 -6.78 0.13 17.38
C SER A 222 -7.95 0.27 18.38
N ASN A 223 -9.08 0.86 17.97
CA ASN A 223 -10.32 0.89 18.77
C ASN A 223 -11.24 -0.33 18.53
N PHE A 224 -10.86 -1.24 17.63
CA PHE A 224 -11.62 -2.39 17.16
C PHE A 224 -10.84 -3.70 17.34
N PRO A 225 -11.49 -4.89 17.32
CA PRO A 225 -10.81 -6.17 17.32
C PRO A 225 -10.22 -6.47 15.94
N LEU A 226 -9.20 -5.69 15.57
CA LEU A 226 -8.53 -5.72 14.26
C LEU A 226 -7.02 -5.69 14.43
N SER A 227 -6.36 -6.71 13.91
CA SER A 227 -4.91 -6.77 13.70
C SER A 227 -4.58 -6.51 12.23
N ILE A 228 -3.48 -5.81 11.97
CA ILE A 228 -3.02 -5.49 10.62
C ILE A 228 -1.62 -6.09 10.43
N ILE A 229 -1.41 -6.82 9.34
CA ILE A 229 -0.11 -7.30 8.89
C ILE A 229 0.15 -6.64 7.54
N MET A 230 1.19 -5.81 7.44
CA MET A 230 1.67 -5.29 6.16
C MET A 230 2.85 -6.14 5.68
N VAL A 231 2.66 -6.82 4.55
CA VAL A 231 3.68 -7.64 3.91
C VAL A 231 4.30 -6.87 2.76
N GLY A 232 5.55 -6.48 2.94
CA GLY A 232 6.39 -5.83 1.94
C GLY A 232 6.88 -6.82 0.88
N VAL A 233 6.35 -6.70 -0.33
CA VAL A 233 6.81 -7.43 -1.52
C VAL A 233 7.57 -6.51 -2.49
N GLY A 234 8.57 -7.03 -3.17
CA GLY A 234 9.45 -6.25 -4.03
C GLY A 234 10.71 -5.72 -3.34
N ASP A 235 11.29 -4.69 -3.94
CA ASP A 235 12.62 -4.14 -3.66
C ASP A 235 12.67 -3.12 -2.50
N GLY A 236 11.52 -2.60 -2.08
CA GLY A 236 11.37 -1.47 -1.15
C GLY A 236 11.66 -0.10 -1.79
N PRO A 237 12.01 0.94 -1.01
CA PRO A 237 12.47 0.86 0.38
C PRO A 237 11.32 0.82 1.41
N TRP A 238 11.67 0.66 2.70
CA TRP A 238 10.75 0.19 3.75
C TRP A 238 10.68 1.07 5.00
N GLU A 239 11.32 2.24 5.03
CA GLU A 239 11.45 3.06 6.24
C GLU A 239 10.11 3.51 6.81
N SER A 240 9.16 3.91 5.96
CA SER A 240 7.81 4.29 6.41
C SER A 240 7.04 3.09 6.98
N MET A 241 7.33 1.86 6.56
CA MET A 241 6.68 0.65 7.09
C MET A 241 7.22 0.32 8.47
N ILE A 242 8.54 0.36 8.65
CA ILE A 242 9.21 0.23 9.95
C ILE A 242 8.74 1.33 10.91
N TYR A 243 8.48 2.55 10.41
CA TYR A 243 7.92 3.63 11.21
C TYR A 243 6.49 3.32 11.72
N PHE A 244 5.65 2.71 10.88
CA PHE A 244 4.29 2.29 11.27
C PHE A 244 4.30 1.08 12.22
N ASP A 245 5.31 0.22 12.10
CA ASP A 245 5.57 -0.91 12.98
C ASP A 245 5.94 -0.43 14.38
N ASP A 246 7.12 0.17 14.56
CA ASP A 246 7.76 0.36 15.88
C ASP A 246 7.40 1.67 16.62
N TYR A 247 6.91 2.71 15.91
CA TYR A 247 6.96 4.10 16.42
C TYR A 247 5.61 4.82 16.59
N LEU A 248 4.47 4.13 16.41
CA LEU A 248 3.14 4.76 16.50
C LEU A 248 2.65 4.94 17.94
N MET A 249 2.84 6.14 18.49
CA MET A 249 2.50 6.48 19.89
C MET A 249 1.01 6.72 20.19
N HIS A 250 0.12 6.71 19.17
CA HIS A 250 -1.28 7.13 19.31
C HIS A 250 -2.32 6.01 19.11
N ARG A 251 -1.88 4.75 18.95
CA ARG A 251 -2.73 3.54 18.97
C ARG A 251 -3.00 3.08 20.41
N LYS A 252 -4.10 2.35 20.63
CA LYS A 252 -4.53 1.85 21.95
C LYS A 252 -3.77 0.62 22.43
N PHE A 253 -3.33 -0.20 21.48
CA PHE A 253 -2.48 -1.37 21.63
C PHE A 253 -1.68 -1.47 20.33
N ASP A 254 -0.64 -2.31 20.30
CA ASP A 254 0.04 -2.58 19.03
C ASP A 254 -0.87 -3.38 18.11
N ASN A 255 -1.17 -2.87 16.93
CA ASN A 255 -2.15 -3.46 16.02
C ASN A 255 -1.68 -3.51 14.57
N PHE A 256 -0.38 -3.31 14.34
CA PHE A 256 0.22 -3.24 13.01
C PHE A 256 1.61 -3.89 13.03
N GLN A 257 1.78 -5.00 12.32
CA GLN A 257 3.05 -5.70 12.09
C GLN A 257 3.55 -5.44 10.66
N PHE A 258 4.83 -5.11 10.47
CA PHE A 258 5.50 -5.08 9.16
C PHE A 258 6.39 -6.32 8.91
N VAL A 259 6.42 -6.79 7.66
CA VAL A 259 7.15 -8.00 7.24
C VAL A 259 7.79 -7.84 5.86
N GLU A 260 9.13 -7.85 5.75
CA GLU A 260 9.81 -7.90 4.44
C GLU A 260 9.85 -9.33 3.87
N TYR A 261 8.93 -9.65 2.95
CA TYR A 261 8.80 -11.00 2.36
C TYR A 261 10.11 -11.51 1.73
N HIS A 262 10.74 -10.71 0.87
CA HIS A 262 11.95 -11.12 0.16
C HIS A 262 13.18 -11.22 1.08
N LYS A 263 13.27 -10.38 2.12
CA LYS A 263 14.36 -10.44 3.11
C LYS A 263 14.35 -11.74 3.89
N ILE A 264 13.16 -12.27 4.21
CA ILE A 264 13.01 -13.56 4.88
C ILE A 264 13.25 -14.70 3.88
N THR A 265 12.51 -14.72 2.77
CA THR A 265 12.55 -15.85 1.83
C THR A 265 13.86 -15.99 1.07
N SER A 266 14.70 -14.95 0.98
CA SER A 266 16.06 -15.07 0.40
C SER A 266 17.06 -15.80 1.30
N GLN A 267 16.77 -15.96 2.60
CA GLN A 267 17.69 -16.61 3.56
C GLN A 267 17.65 -18.15 3.48
N PHE A 268 16.62 -18.72 2.85
CA PHE A 268 16.37 -20.16 2.84
C PHE A 268 16.29 -20.73 1.42
N SER A 269 16.74 -21.98 1.23
CA SER A 269 16.66 -22.66 -0.07
C SER A 269 15.50 -23.65 -0.19
N ASP A 270 15.07 -24.31 0.91
CA ASP A 270 13.89 -25.20 0.91
C ASP A 270 12.61 -24.36 0.87
N PRO A 271 11.70 -24.54 -0.12
CA PRO A 271 10.43 -23.83 -0.19
C PRO A 271 9.59 -23.93 1.08
N ARG A 272 9.56 -25.08 1.75
CA ARG A 272 8.76 -25.27 2.98
C ARG A 272 9.34 -24.49 4.17
N MET A 273 10.66 -24.32 4.21
CA MET A 273 11.30 -23.43 5.19
C MET A 273 11.03 -21.96 4.87
N LYS A 274 11.02 -21.55 3.59
CA LYS A 274 10.59 -20.19 3.20
C LYS A 274 9.17 -19.90 3.68
N GLU A 275 8.22 -20.79 3.37
CA GLU A 275 6.83 -20.71 3.82
C GLU A 275 6.74 -20.63 5.35
N ALA A 276 7.35 -21.58 6.07
CA ALA A 276 7.30 -21.65 7.53
C ALA A 276 7.92 -20.42 8.22
N GLN A 277 9.05 -19.92 7.73
CA GLN A 277 9.74 -18.78 8.31
C GLN A 277 9.03 -17.46 7.98
N PHE A 278 8.49 -17.31 6.77
CA PHE A 278 7.66 -16.16 6.44
C PHE A 278 6.37 -16.14 7.28
N ALA A 279 5.65 -17.25 7.36
CA ALA A 279 4.44 -17.36 8.17
C ALA A 279 4.70 -17.13 9.66
N LEU A 280 5.83 -17.63 10.19
CA LEU A 280 6.24 -17.38 11.57
C LEU A 280 6.42 -15.88 11.81
N GLN A 281 7.27 -15.21 11.01
CA GLN A 281 7.58 -13.79 11.16
C GLN A 281 6.33 -12.92 11.01
N ALA A 282 5.45 -13.22 10.04
CA ALA A 282 4.24 -12.45 9.80
C ALA A 282 3.18 -12.57 10.91
N LEU A 283 3.28 -13.59 11.76
CA LEU A 283 2.26 -13.90 12.78
C LEU A 283 2.84 -13.82 14.21
N MET A 284 4.02 -13.22 14.39
CA MET A 284 4.71 -13.12 15.68
C MET A 284 3.89 -12.38 16.74
N GLU A 285 3.33 -11.22 16.39
CA GLU A 285 2.56 -10.40 17.32
C GLU A 285 1.11 -10.86 17.51
N ILE A 286 0.53 -11.58 16.54
CA ILE A 286 -0.89 -11.94 16.50
C ILE A 286 -1.42 -12.57 17.82
N PRO A 287 -0.70 -13.47 18.52
CA PRO A 287 -1.16 -13.98 19.82
C PRO A 287 -1.26 -12.93 20.93
N ASP A 288 -0.35 -11.96 20.95
CA ASP A 288 -0.31 -10.89 21.95
C ASP A 288 -1.37 -9.83 21.62
N GLN A 289 -1.48 -9.44 20.35
CA GLN A 289 -2.54 -8.56 19.86
C GLN A 289 -3.93 -9.15 20.16
N TYR A 290 -4.16 -10.44 19.88
CA TYR A 290 -5.42 -11.13 20.22
C TYR A 290 -5.69 -11.20 21.73
N ARG A 291 -4.65 -11.32 22.56
CA ARG A 291 -4.79 -11.27 24.02
C ARG A 291 -5.23 -9.89 24.49
N THR A 292 -4.58 -8.82 24.01
CA THR A 292 -4.96 -7.45 24.36
C THR A 292 -6.37 -7.12 23.87
N ILE A 293 -6.78 -7.56 22.68
CA ILE A 293 -8.15 -7.42 22.16
C ILE A 293 -9.19 -8.07 23.10
N LYS A 294 -8.88 -9.24 23.69
CA LYS A 294 -9.71 -9.90 24.71
C LYS A 294 -9.73 -9.10 26.03
N GLU A 295 -8.58 -8.66 26.52
CA GLU A 295 -8.46 -7.86 27.76
C GLU A 295 -9.20 -6.52 27.67
N MET A 296 -9.18 -5.87 26.50
CA MET A 296 -9.90 -4.64 26.19
C MET A 296 -11.41 -4.84 25.96
N LYS A 297 -11.91 -6.09 26.02
CA LYS A 297 -13.31 -6.47 25.83
C LYS A 297 -13.92 -5.99 24.50
N TYR A 298 -13.11 -5.99 23.45
CA TYR A 298 -13.57 -5.56 22.13
C TYR A 298 -14.54 -6.57 21.50
N LEU A 299 -14.35 -7.87 21.79
CA LEU A 299 -15.23 -8.95 21.32
C LEU A 299 -16.61 -8.94 22.00
N ASP A 300 -16.69 -8.43 23.25
CA ASP A 300 -17.93 -8.32 24.02
C ASP A 300 -18.92 -7.29 23.43
N ARG A 301 -18.45 -6.41 22.53
CA ARG A 301 -19.27 -5.32 21.96
C ARG A 301 -20.28 -5.79 20.91
N GLY A 302 -19.98 -6.90 20.22
CA GLY A 302 -20.80 -7.40 19.11
C GLY A 302 -20.81 -6.49 17.87
N PRO A 303 -21.63 -6.83 16.84
CA PRO A 303 -21.76 -6.04 15.62
C PRO A 303 -22.58 -4.76 15.83
N ASN A 304 -22.16 -3.65 15.22
CA ASN A 304 -22.84 -2.35 15.32
C ASN A 304 -23.01 -1.67 13.94
N ARG A 305 -24.01 -2.08 13.16
CA ARG A 305 -24.18 -1.63 11.76
C ARG A 305 -24.56 -0.15 11.58
N GLU A 306 -24.86 0.58 12.65
CA GLU A 306 -25.39 1.96 12.60
C GLU A 306 -24.41 3.02 13.15
N ASP A 307 -23.14 2.68 13.39
CA ASP A 307 -22.18 3.65 13.92
C ASP A 307 -21.77 4.71 12.87
N THR A 308 -22.46 5.86 12.92
CA THR A 308 -22.23 6.99 12.00
C THR A 308 -20.88 7.70 12.21
N ARG A 309 -20.06 7.27 13.18
CA ARG A 309 -18.72 7.83 13.46
C ARG A 309 -17.61 7.10 12.69
N LEU A 310 -17.92 6.00 12.00
CA LEU A 310 -16.96 5.26 11.20
C LEU A 310 -16.44 6.06 10.00
N PRO A 311 -15.20 5.77 9.56
CA PRO A 311 -14.68 6.33 8.31
C PRO A 311 -15.50 5.82 7.11
N ARG A 312 -15.95 6.74 6.27
CA ARG A 312 -16.57 6.40 4.99
C ARG A 312 -15.50 5.95 4.01
N VAL A 313 -15.76 4.84 3.32
CA VAL A 313 -14.94 4.32 2.23
C VAL A 313 -15.87 4.00 1.07
N ASP A 314 -15.55 4.49 -0.13
CA ASP A 314 -16.24 4.06 -1.33
C ASP A 314 -15.67 2.69 -1.75
N VAL A 315 -16.55 1.71 -1.95
CA VAL A 315 -16.20 0.34 -2.36
C VAL A 315 -16.74 0.11 -3.77
N PHE A 316 -15.83 0.10 -4.75
CA PHE A 316 -16.17 -0.12 -6.16
C PHE A 316 -16.30 -1.61 -6.51
N PRO A 317 -17.03 -1.97 -7.58
CA PRO A 317 -16.97 -3.30 -8.17
C PRO A 317 -15.56 -3.57 -8.74
N PRO A 318 -15.19 -4.85 -8.96
CA PRO A 318 -13.90 -5.20 -9.55
C PRO A 318 -13.74 -4.58 -10.95
N PRO A 319 -12.51 -4.16 -11.33
CA PRO A 319 -12.20 -3.70 -12.68
C PRO A 319 -12.70 -4.66 -13.76
N GLN A 320 -13.23 -4.11 -14.84
CA GLN A 320 -13.76 -4.87 -15.98
C GLN A 320 -12.97 -4.56 -17.23
N ARG A 321 -12.55 -5.60 -17.95
CA ARG A 321 -11.91 -5.46 -19.26
C ARG A 321 -12.72 -4.58 -20.21
N MET A 322 -12.11 -3.52 -20.73
CA MET A 322 -12.66 -2.75 -21.84
C MET A 322 -12.77 -3.63 -23.09
N GLN A 323 -13.93 -4.28 -23.29
CA GLN A 323 -14.25 -4.89 -24.56
C GLN A 323 -14.45 -3.79 -25.60
N ASN A 324 -13.68 -3.81 -26.68
CA ASN A 324 -13.84 -2.88 -27.79
C ASN A 324 -15.28 -2.96 -28.34
N VAL A 325 -16.09 -1.93 -28.11
CA VAL A 325 -17.47 -1.81 -28.63
C VAL A 325 -17.44 -1.48 -30.11
N HIS A 326 -16.96 -2.44 -30.90
CA HIS A 326 -16.94 -2.42 -32.36
C HIS A 326 -17.41 -3.77 -32.90
N ARG A 327 -18.72 -4.03 -32.77
CA ARG A 327 -19.50 -4.75 -33.80
C ARG A 327 -21.01 -4.64 -33.61
N SER A 328 -21.68 -4.36 -34.73
CA SER A 328 -23.00 -4.90 -35.09
C SER A 328 -24.25 -4.39 -34.36
N HIS A 329 -24.62 -3.13 -34.63
CA HIS A 329 -26.03 -2.85 -34.96
C HIS A 329 -26.14 -2.59 -36.46
N HIS A 330 -26.54 -3.62 -37.21
CA HIS A 330 -26.96 -3.50 -38.60
C HIS A 330 -28.25 -4.29 -38.81
N ASP A 331 -29.31 -3.88 -38.10
CA ASP A 331 -30.68 -4.19 -38.49
C ASP A 331 -31.32 -2.91 -39.04
N GLY A 332 -31.91 -3.04 -40.22
CA GLY A 332 -32.18 -1.89 -41.09
C GLY A 332 -33.54 -1.24 -40.87
N ILE A 333 -33.57 0.08 -40.97
CA ILE A 333 -34.73 0.81 -41.49
C ILE A 333 -34.27 1.66 -42.67
N THR A 334 -34.88 1.41 -43.82
CA THR A 334 -34.64 2.12 -45.08
C THR A 334 -35.24 3.52 -45.04
N HIS A 335 -34.46 4.55 -45.36
CA HIS A 335 -35.02 5.80 -45.89
C HIS A 335 -34.11 6.47 -46.93
N HIS A 336 -34.75 7.26 -47.80
CA HIS A 336 -34.27 7.60 -49.14
C HIS A 336 -33.07 8.55 -49.23
N SER A 337 -32.38 8.41 -50.36
CA SER A 337 -31.41 9.36 -50.93
C SER A 337 -31.91 10.81 -51.02
N PHE A 338 -31.01 11.78 -50.81
CA PHE A 338 -30.55 12.75 -51.83
C PHE A 338 -29.62 13.82 -51.22
N LEU A 339 -28.33 13.81 -51.58
CA LEU A 339 -27.65 14.90 -52.30
C LEU A 339 -26.17 14.57 -52.57
N GLN A 340 -25.58 15.27 -53.53
CA GLN A 340 -24.39 14.86 -54.29
C GLN A 340 -23.31 15.97 -54.23
N GLN A 341 -22.04 15.63 -54.51
CA GLN A 341 -20.95 16.55 -54.94
C GLN A 341 -20.43 17.56 -53.88
N THR A 342 -19.15 17.94 -53.74
CA THR A 342 -17.80 17.57 -54.31
C THR A 342 -16.75 17.64 -53.14
N ARG A 343 -15.40 17.54 -53.25
CA ARG A 343 -14.42 17.48 -54.36
C ARG A 343 -13.07 16.86 -53.94
N ARG A 344 -12.54 15.96 -54.77
CA ARG A 344 -11.14 15.60 -55.12
C ARG A 344 -9.96 15.80 -54.14
N GLU A 345 -9.15 14.74 -54.11
CA GLU A 345 -7.75 14.67 -53.72
C GLU A 345 -6.82 15.54 -54.60
N HIS A 346 -5.63 15.87 -54.09
CA HIS A 346 -4.46 16.19 -54.92
C HIS A 346 -3.17 15.68 -54.28
N THR A 347 -2.57 14.67 -54.89
CA THR A 347 -1.23 14.15 -54.57
C THR A 347 -0.17 14.96 -55.32
N ALA A 348 0.90 15.37 -54.64
CA ALA A 348 2.12 15.83 -55.29
C ALA A 348 3.35 15.48 -54.43
N MET A 349 4.30 14.76 -55.01
CA MET A 349 5.59 14.45 -54.38
C MET A 349 6.56 15.60 -54.61
N THR A 350 7.39 15.94 -53.61
CA THR A 350 8.66 16.63 -53.87
C THR A 350 9.77 16.11 -52.98
N THR A 351 10.94 15.93 -53.58
CA THR A 351 12.12 15.28 -52.99
C THR A 351 12.95 16.24 -52.14
N GLY A 352 13.44 15.78 -51.00
CA GLY A 352 14.44 16.49 -50.20
C GLY A 352 15.22 15.54 -49.27
N ARG A 353 16.45 15.19 -49.64
CA ARG A 353 17.42 14.53 -48.73
C ARG A 353 17.94 15.55 -47.72
N TYR A 354 18.19 15.12 -46.47
CA TYR A 354 19.50 15.19 -45.76
C TYR A 354 19.32 14.94 -44.25
N GLY A 355 20.29 14.25 -43.63
CA GLY A 355 20.57 14.35 -42.18
C GLY A 355 20.06 13.22 -41.26
N GLN A 356 20.90 12.22 -41.00
CA GLN A 356 20.81 11.39 -39.79
C GLN A 356 21.66 12.00 -38.66
N ALA A 357 21.14 11.99 -37.42
CA ALA A 357 21.90 11.94 -36.16
C ALA A 357 20.88 11.62 -35.03
N THR A 358 20.79 10.40 -34.47
CA THR A 358 21.67 9.76 -33.46
C THR A 358 21.75 10.48 -32.11
N SER A 359 21.34 9.76 -31.05
CA SER A 359 21.27 10.18 -29.65
C SER A 359 22.60 10.59 -29.03
N PRO A 360 22.60 11.44 -27.98
CA PRO A 360 23.77 11.68 -27.15
C PRO A 360 23.87 10.66 -25.99
N SER A 361 25.02 9.98 -25.91
CA SER A 361 25.42 9.16 -24.75
C SER A 361 26.19 9.98 -23.71
N ALA A 362 26.34 9.44 -22.50
CA ALA A 362 27.00 10.08 -21.36
C ALA A 362 28.52 10.35 -21.57
N PRO A 363 29.11 11.32 -20.84
CA PRO A 363 30.56 11.54 -20.77
C PRO A 363 31.21 10.96 -19.50
N LEU A 364 32.49 10.57 -19.61
CA LEU A 364 33.36 10.20 -18.49
C LEU A 364 34.64 11.08 -18.46
N PHE A 365 34.97 11.57 -17.27
CA PHE A 365 36.29 11.99 -16.73
C PHE A 365 37.38 12.63 -17.61
N HIS A 366 37.83 13.83 -17.19
CA HIS A 366 39.26 14.13 -16.99
C HIS A 366 39.47 15.22 -15.92
N SER A 367 40.64 15.24 -15.28
CA SER A 367 40.98 16.05 -14.10
C SER A 367 41.98 17.17 -14.41
N ALA A 368 41.92 18.31 -13.70
CA ALA A 368 43.09 19.00 -13.10
C ALA A 368 42.71 20.25 -12.26
N ASP A 369 43.46 20.40 -11.16
CA ASP A 369 43.61 21.48 -10.15
C ASP A 369 43.19 22.94 -10.43
N GLY A 370 42.80 23.68 -9.37
CA GLY A 370 42.82 25.16 -9.40
C GLY A 370 41.98 25.98 -8.38
N ALA A 371 42.41 26.03 -7.11
CA ALA A 371 42.21 27.14 -6.14
C ALA A 371 40.88 27.96 -6.05
N ARG A 372 40.12 27.71 -4.96
CA ARG A 372 39.46 28.68 -4.04
C ARG A 372 39.10 30.11 -4.55
N SER A 373 37.82 30.36 -4.85
CA SER A 373 37.02 31.54 -4.40
C SER A 373 35.65 31.56 -5.11
N GLY A 374 34.51 31.47 -4.41
CA GLY A 374 33.19 31.69 -5.05
C GLY A 374 31.94 31.01 -4.47
N LEU A 375 32.08 30.11 -3.48
CA LEU A 375 31.00 29.22 -3.02
C LEU A 375 29.71 29.90 -2.50
N ALA A 376 29.74 31.17 -2.08
CA ALA A 376 28.56 31.85 -1.53
C ALA A 376 27.58 32.41 -2.58
N ARG A 377 28.04 32.78 -3.79
CA ARG A 377 27.18 33.45 -4.80
C ARG A 377 26.38 32.46 -5.65
N SER A 378 26.95 31.28 -5.92
CA SER A 378 26.31 30.19 -6.67
C SER A 378 25.02 29.70 -6.02
N THR A 379 25.03 29.50 -4.69
CA THR A 379 23.90 28.91 -3.97
C THR A 379 22.63 29.77 -3.99
N MET A 380 22.75 31.11 -3.95
CA MET A 380 21.58 31.98 -4.08
C MET A 380 21.02 31.99 -5.50
N GLN A 381 21.86 32.07 -6.53
CA GLN A 381 21.39 32.02 -7.93
C GLN A 381 20.75 30.67 -8.28
N SER A 382 21.29 29.56 -7.76
CA SER A 382 20.70 28.23 -7.89
C SER A 382 19.34 28.10 -7.18
N ARG A 383 19.18 28.71 -5.99
CA ARG A 383 17.89 28.70 -5.27
C ARG A 383 16.83 29.58 -5.92
N VAL A 384 17.20 30.73 -6.46
CA VAL A 384 16.27 31.60 -7.22
C VAL A 384 15.83 30.89 -8.50
N SER A 385 16.77 30.36 -9.29
CA SER A 385 16.47 29.59 -10.50
C SER A 385 15.54 28.38 -10.24
N ARG A 386 15.77 27.64 -9.15
CA ARG A 386 14.88 26.52 -8.77
C ARG A 386 13.48 26.98 -8.35
N ALA A 387 13.36 28.10 -7.64
CA ALA A 387 12.06 28.66 -7.26
C ALA A 387 11.31 29.26 -8.47
N GLU A 388 12.03 29.81 -9.45
CA GLU A 388 11.48 30.28 -10.73
C GLU A 388 10.98 29.10 -11.58
N GLU A 389 11.72 27.99 -11.64
CA GLU A 389 11.31 26.76 -12.32
C GLU A 389 10.11 26.08 -11.65
N GLU A 390 10.05 26.07 -10.32
CA GLU A 390 8.92 25.55 -9.54
C GLU A 390 7.67 26.42 -9.72
N LEU A 391 7.82 27.76 -9.72
CA LEU A 391 6.74 28.70 -10.02
C LEU A 391 6.22 28.52 -11.46
N ALA A 392 7.09 28.27 -12.44
CA ALA A 392 6.68 27.97 -13.80
C ALA A 392 5.87 26.67 -13.87
N ARG A 393 6.34 25.57 -13.27
CA ARG A 393 5.60 24.30 -13.21
C ARG A 393 4.24 24.44 -12.51
N LEU A 394 4.15 25.21 -11.43
CA LEU A 394 2.88 25.51 -10.76
C LEU A 394 1.95 26.34 -11.64
N GLN A 395 2.49 27.30 -12.40
CA GLN A 395 1.70 28.05 -13.38
C GLN A 395 1.18 27.16 -14.51
N ASP A 396 1.96 26.19 -15.00
CA ASP A 396 1.53 25.22 -16.01
C ASP A 396 0.34 24.37 -15.54
N THR A 397 0.28 24.00 -14.25
CA THR A 397 -0.90 23.28 -13.70
C THR A 397 -2.21 24.08 -13.77
N LEU A 398 -2.14 25.41 -13.92
CA LEU A 398 -3.29 26.29 -14.09
C LEU A 398 -3.73 26.43 -15.55
N LEU A 399 -2.94 25.92 -16.51
CA LEU A 399 -3.20 26.03 -17.95
C LEU A 399 -4.14 24.91 -18.44
N CYS A 400 -4.90 25.21 -19.48
CA CYS A 400 -5.93 24.32 -20.02
C CYS A 400 -5.29 23.11 -20.73
N PRO A 401 -5.67 21.86 -20.39
CA PRO A 401 -5.05 20.64 -20.92
C PRO A 401 -5.40 20.32 -22.39
N ILE A 402 -5.91 21.30 -23.14
CA ILE A 402 -6.25 21.18 -24.57
C ILE A 402 -5.40 22.14 -25.42
N CYS A 403 -5.12 23.34 -24.90
CA CYS A 403 -4.36 24.36 -25.64
C CYS A 403 -3.04 24.74 -24.98
N GLU A 404 -2.84 24.40 -23.70
CA GLU A 404 -1.64 24.70 -22.90
C GLU A 404 -1.29 26.21 -22.78
N GLU A 405 -2.06 27.11 -23.41
CA GLU A 405 -1.84 28.56 -23.43
C GLU A 405 -2.70 29.34 -22.41
N ARG A 406 -3.95 28.92 -22.22
CA ARG A 406 -4.97 29.68 -21.48
C ARG A 406 -5.27 29.06 -20.12
N LYS A 407 -5.44 29.89 -19.09
CA LYS A 407 -5.82 29.43 -17.75
C LYS A 407 -7.17 28.71 -17.74
N LYS A 408 -7.33 27.76 -16.81
CA LYS A 408 -8.59 27.08 -16.50
C LYS A 408 -9.59 28.08 -15.89
N ASP A 409 -10.70 28.34 -16.58
CA ASP A 409 -11.81 29.20 -16.13
C ASP A 409 -13.19 28.56 -16.37
N MET A 410 -13.24 27.29 -16.76
CA MET A 410 -14.47 26.51 -16.98
C MET A 410 -14.35 25.12 -16.34
N ILE A 411 -15.35 24.74 -15.55
CA ILE A 411 -15.49 23.42 -14.92
C ILE A 411 -16.73 22.70 -15.45
N PHE A 412 -16.62 21.38 -15.67
CA PHE A 412 -17.71 20.51 -16.11
C PHE A 412 -18.41 19.83 -14.94
N GLN A 413 -19.57 19.20 -15.14
CA GLN A 413 -20.27 18.48 -14.06
C GLN A 413 -19.46 17.32 -13.46
N CYS A 414 -18.47 16.80 -14.20
CA CYS A 414 -17.53 15.78 -13.75
C CYS A 414 -16.35 16.32 -12.90
N GLY A 415 -16.35 17.61 -12.54
CA GLY A 415 -15.30 18.26 -11.74
C GLY A 415 -14.04 18.64 -12.52
N HIS A 416 -13.89 18.21 -13.77
CA HIS A 416 -12.73 18.50 -14.60
C HIS A 416 -12.78 19.88 -15.27
N GLU A 417 -11.61 20.46 -15.54
CA GLU A 417 -11.46 21.88 -15.90
C GLU A 417 -10.73 22.13 -17.22
N THR A 418 -11.15 23.18 -17.93
CA THR A 418 -10.54 23.69 -19.18
C THR A 418 -10.63 25.21 -19.24
N CYS A 419 -10.04 25.86 -20.25
CA CYS A 419 -10.37 27.24 -20.57
C CYS A 419 -11.70 27.31 -21.35
N GLN A 420 -12.41 28.41 -21.21
CA GLN A 420 -13.73 28.66 -21.78
C GLN A 420 -13.78 28.43 -23.30
N GLU A 421 -12.74 28.82 -24.04
CA GLU A 421 -12.71 28.65 -25.50
C GLU A 421 -12.57 27.18 -25.92
N CYS A 422 -11.81 26.38 -25.20
CA CYS A 422 -11.71 24.94 -25.49
C CYS A 422 -12.95 24.18 -24.99
N GLY A 423 -13.47 24.51 -23.80
CA GLY A 423 -14.63 23.83 -23.20
C GLY A 423 -15.96 24.02 -23.94
N LYS A 424 -16.08 25.08 -24.77
CA LYS A 424 -17.20 25.28 -25.71
C LYS A 424 -17.18 24.32 -26.91
N LEU A 425 -15.99 23.89 -27.34
CA LEU A 425 -15.80 23.16 -28.61
C LEU A 425 -15.89 21.63 -28.46
N ILE A 426 -15.99 21.14 -27.23
CA ILE A 426 -15.96 19.71 -26.91
C ILE A 426 -17.30 19.24 -26.34
N ALA A 427 -17.74 18.06 -26.79
CA ALA A 427 -18.94 17.39 -26.29
C ALA A 427 -18.66 16.38 -25.16
N LEU A 428 -17.42 15.87 -25.09
CA LEU A 428 -16.94 14.93 -24.07
C LEU A 428 -15.80 15.58 -23.26
N CYS A 429 -15.72 15.27 -21.98
CA CYS A 429 -14.61 15.69 -21.12
C CYS A 429 -13.28 15.09 -21.63
N PRO A 430 -12.19 15.88 -21.77
CA PRO A 430 -10.91 15.35 -22.27
C PRO A 430 -10.23 14.40 -21.26
N LEU A 431 -10.60 14.46 -19.98
CA LEU A 431 -10.00 13.67 -18.91
C LEU A 431 -10.82 12.40 -18.62
N CYS A 432 -12.12 12.51 -18.33
CA CYS A 432 -12.96 11.35 -17.97
C CYS A 432 -13.96 10.90 -19.04
N ARG A 433 -13.95 11.50 -20.24
CA ARG A 433 -14.80 11.18 -21.41
C ARG A 433 -16.33 11.22 -21.21
N GLN A 434 -16.81 11.61 -20.02
CA GLN A 434 -18.23 11.86 -19.78
C GLN A 434 -18.78 12.95 -20.72
N VAL A 435 -20.02 12.79 -21.18
CA VAL A 435 -20.75 13.79 -21.97
C VAL A 435 -20.88 15.07 -21.15
N ILE A 436 -20.57 16.24 -21.71
CA ILE A 436 -20.59 17.51 -21.00
C ILE A 436 -21.95 18.17 -21.14
N GLU A 437 -22.79 18.01 -20.12
CA GLU A 437 -24.13 18.58 -20.02
C GLU A 437 -24.09 19.97 -19.36
N VAL A 438 -23.24 20.14 -18.34
CA VAL A 438 -23.11 21.42 -17.59
C VAL A 438 -21.70 21.99 -17.76
N ARG A 439 -21.64 23.29 -18.05
CA ARG A 439 -20.40 24.07 -18.13
C ARG A 439 -20.54 25.29 -17.22
N ILE A 440 -19.80 25.30 -16.11
CA ILE A 440 -19.83 26.40 -15.14
C ILE A 440 -18.58 27.25 -15.36
N ARG A 441 -18.75 28.56 -15.55
CA ARG A 441 -17.62 29.50 -15.63
C ARG A 441 -17.18 29.86 -14.21
N ARG A 442 -15.88 29.72 -13.93
CA ARG A 442 -15.25 30.24 -12.71
C ARG A 442 -14.85 31.69 -12.96
N PHE A 443 -15.15 32.57 -12.01
CA PHE A 443 -14.50 33.87 -11.93
C PHE A 443 -13.20 33.67 -11.14
N VAL A 444 -12.07 33.93 -11.78
CA VAL A 444 -10.70 33.71 -11.27
C VAL A 444 -9.93 35.02 -11.34
#